data_AF-A0A9X3DC71-F1
#
_entry.id   AF-A0A9X3DC71-F1
#
_cell.length_a   1.000
_cell.length_b   1.000
_cell.length_c   1.000
_cell.angle_alpha   90.00
_cell.angle_beta   90.00
_cell.angle_gamma   90.00
#
_symmetry.space_group_name_H-M   'P 1'
#
loop_
_entity.id
_entity.type
_entity.pdbx_description
1 polymer ?
#
loop_
_entity_poly.entity_id
_entity_poly.type
_entity_poly.pdbx_seq_one_letter_code
_entity_poly.pdbx_strand_id
1 'polypeptide(L)'
;MTKIKILLTIACSSLLISCYAQLPTDSTAEKMLVYQLGNGGWPKQLEDKSVVNYGASLTPELLAKIKATKDLHATFDNKATSREVVYLVKAYKKTQNKAYLTAAEKGLDYILAAQYANGGWPQYYPDQSSYRSEITYNDDAMINVLDILQDIATKKNDFEVVNPEYIKKAEKAVAKGIDCILKTQVKQKGELTIWAAQYDKDSMLPAKARAFEPASLATGESAGIVRFLMGIKNPSADVKKSVAAAVKWFDTYKISGFRFVREKGRTASLIADNTSMAWARFYDLEKNVPIFGDRDNSIKSKLEELSAERRNGYAWYGNWGQKIIEKEYPKWLAINGK
;
A
#
# COMPACT_ATOMS: atom_id res chain seq x y z
N MET A 1 38.67 -55.53 -65.95
CA MET A 1 38.89 -54.15 -66.44
C MET A 1 37.63 -53.32 -66.22
N THR A 2 37.73 -52.25 -65.39
CA THR A 2 37.02 -50.93 -65.49
C THR A 2 35.47 -50.87 -65.52
N LYS A 3 34.70 -49.99 -64.85
CA LYS A 3 34.90 -48.70 -64.12
C LYS A 3 33.64 -48.36 -63.25
N ILE A 4 33.87 -47.78 -62.06
CA ILE A 4 33.33 -46.50 -61.48
C ILE A 4 31.83 -46.11 -61.63
N LYS A 5 31.15 -45.84 -60.48
CA LYS A 5 30.46 -44.56 -60.08
C LYS A 5 29.83 -44.69 -58.68
N ILE A 6 30.40 -44.09 -57.61
CA ILE A 6 30.01 -42.83 -56.91
C ILE A 6 28.54 -42.78 -56.44
N LEU A 7 28.32 -42.73 -55.11
CA LEU A 7 27.49 -41.68 -54.49
C LEU A 7 27.76 -41.55 -52.98
N LEU A 8 28.19 -40.35 -52.60
CA LEU A 8 28.25 -39.80 -51.25
C LEU A 8 26.85 -39.82 -50.60
N THR A 9 26.73 -40.20 -49.33
CA THR A 9 25.60 -39.74 -48.51
C THR A 9 26.02 -39.54 -47.05
N ILE A 10 26.29 -38.26 -46.75
CA ILE A 10 25.82 -37.49 -45.59
C ILE A 10 26.31 -37.89 -44.19
N ALA A 11 27.16 -37.00 -43.68
CA ALA A 11 27.53 -36.80 -42.28
C ALA A 11 26.39 -36.23 -41.42
N CYS A 12 26.66 -36.15 -40.11
CA CYS A 12 25.94 -35.41 -39.06
C CYS A 12 24.67 -36.05 -38.50
N SER A 13 24.83 -36.76 -37.39
CA SER A 13 23.76 -36.98 -36.41
C SER A 13 24.35 -37.09 -35.01
N SER A 14 24.68 -35.95 -34.39
CA SER A 14 24.76 -35.79 -32.93
C SER A 14 25.17 -34.37 -32.53
N LEU A 15 24.26 -33.41 -32.71
CA LEU A 15 24.32 -32.12 -32.01
C LEU A 15 22.87 -31.70 -31.74
N LEU A 16 22.22 -32.42 -30.82
CA LEU A 16 21.04 -31.91 -30.12
C LEU A 16 21.54 -30.88 -29.10
N ILE A 17 21.90 -29.69 -29.58
CA ILE A 17 21.95 -28.51 -28.72
C ILE A 17 20.50 -28.29 -28.30
N SER A 18 20.20 -28.63 -27.05
CA SER A 18 18.96 -28.21 -26.42
C SER A 18 19.04 -26.70 -26.26
N CYS A 19 18.60 -25.98 -27.30
CA CYS A 19 18.26 -24.57 -27.18
C CYS A 19 17.07 -24.49 -26.23
N TYR A 20 17.34 -24.43 -24.92
CA TYR A 20 16.35 -23.93 -23.98
C TYR A 20 16.08 -22.49 -24.40
N ALA A 21 14.96 -22.26 -25.07
CA ALA A 21 14.49 -20.92 -25.34
C ALA A 21 14.43 -20.18 -24.00
N GLN A 22 15.26 -19.16 -23.83
CA GLN A 22 15.25 -18.34 -22.64
C GLN A 22 13.85 -17.74 -22.52
N LEU A 23 13.19 -17.98 -21.37
CA LEU A 23 11.85 -17.46 -21.15
C LEU A 23 11.87 -15.93 -21.32
N PRO A 24 10.79 -15.33 -21.86
CA PRO A 24 10.67 -13.88 -21.93
C PRO A 24 10.96 -13.26 -20.55
N THR A 25 11.64 -12.11 -20.53
CA THR A 25 11.91 -11.38 -19.29
C THR A 25 11.19 -10.04 -19.27
N ASP A 26 10.99 -9.49 -18.08
CA ASP A 26 10.51 -8.13 -17.85
C ASP A 26 11.59 -7.35 -17.10
N SER A 27 12.08 -6.27 -17.71
CA SER A 27 13.25 -5.53 -17.21
C SER A 27 13.04 -4.92 -15.82
N THR A 28 11.80 -4.62 -15.44
CA THR A 28 11.48 -4.13 -14.09
C THR A 28 11.37 -5.28 -13.12
N ALA A 29 10.75 -6.40 -13.52
CA ALA A 29 10.68 -7.61 -12.70
C ALA A 29 12.07 -8.15 -12.35
N GLU A 30 12.99 -8.21 -13.32
CA GLU A 30 14.39 -8.59 -13.09
C GLU A 30 15.05 -7.74 -12.01
N LYS A 31 14.81 -6.43 -12.02
CA LYS A 31 15.33 -5.55 -10.97
C LYS A 31 14.63 -5.82 -9.64
N MET A 32 13.31 -5.99 -9.61
CA MET A 32 12.59 -6.32 -8.37
C MET A 32 13.14 -7.60 -7.71
N LEU A 33 13.54 -8.62 -8.49
CA LEU A 33 14.21 -9.80 -7.93
C LEU A 33 15.52 -9.45 -7.20
N VAL A 34 16.32 -8.55 -7.76
CA VAL A 34 17.60 -8.12 -7.17
C VAL A 34 17.40 -7.33 -5.88
N TYR A 35 16.32 -6.54 -5.77
CA TYR A 35 16.01 -5.74 -4.59
C TYR A 35 15.26 -6.51 -3.48
N GLN A 36 14.82 -7.75 -3.72
CA GLN A 36 14.11 -8.54 -2.70
C GLN A 36 15.07 -8.88 -1.55
N LEU A 37 14.63 -8.63 -0.31
CA LEU A 37 15.41 -8.91 0.89
C LEU A 37 15.29 -10.38 1.30
N GLY A 38 16.14 -10.83 2.23
CA GLY A 38 16.21 -12.22 2.67
C GLY A 38 14.91 -12.71 3.32
N ASN A 39 14.17 -11.81 3.97
CA ASN A 39 12.87 -12.08 4.58
C ASN A 39 11.69 -12.07 3.60
N GLY A 40 11.93 -11.85 2.29
CA GLY A 40 10.90 -11.85 1.25
C GLY A 40 10.25 -10.50 0.97
N GLY A 41 10.43 -9.50 1.85
CA GLY A 41 9.92 -8.15 1.65
C GLY A 41 10.82 -7.28 0.76
N TRP A 42 10.37 -6.05 0.49
CA TRP A 42 11.15 -5.05 -0.24
C TRP A 42 11.35 -3.77 0.56
N PRO A 43 12.51 -3.11 0.39
CA PRO A 43 12.75 -1.81 0.97
C PRO A 43 12.13 -0.71 0.11
N LYS A 44 11.76 0.41 0.72
CA LYS A 44 11.55 1.68 -0.02
C LYS A 44 12.85 2.46 -0.18
N GLN A 45 13.80 2.23 0.72
CA GLN A 45 15.11 2.87 0.81
C GLN A 45 16.16 1.84 1.23
N LEU A 46 17.35 1.95 0.65
CA LEU A 46 18.51 1.12 0.99
C LEU A 46 19.09 1.51 2.36
N GLU A 47 20.08 0.74 2.85
CA GLU A 47 20.79 1.02 4.12
C GLU A 47 21.33 2.47 4.19
N ASP A 48 21.83 3.00 3.06
CA ASP A 48 22.36 4.37 2.94
C ASP A 48 21.28 5.45 2.76
N LYS A 49 19.99 5.09 2.89
CA LYS A 49 18.80 5.93 2.70
C LYS A 49 18.51 6.35 1.26
N SER A 50 19.29 5.87 0.28
CA SER A 50 18.94 6.08 -1.13
C SER A 50 17.61 5.40 -1.47
N VAL A 51 16.79 6.07 -2.26
CA VAL A 51 15.44 5.60 -2.62
C VAL A 51 15.55 4.51 -3.69
N VAL A 52 14.77 3.44 -3.54
CA VAL A 52 14.69 2.38 -4.55
C VAL A 52 14.19 2.95 -5.87
N ASN A 53 14.92 2.69 -6.96
CA ASN A 53 14.61 3.18 -8.29
C ASN A 53 14.80 2.09 -9.35
N TYR A 54 13.70 1.47 -9.77
CA TYR A 54 13.71 0.45 -10.83
C TYR A 54 14.01 1.02 -12.23
N GLY A 55 14.03 2.34 -12.40
CA GLY A 55 14.50 2.99 -13.63
C GLY A 55 16.03 3.02 -13.75
N ALA A 56 16.76 2.94 -12.63
CA ALA A 56 18.23 3.02 -12.63
C ALA A 56 18.88 1.74 -13.20
N SER A 57 20.06 1.89 -13.82
CA SER A 57 20.92 0.76 -14.19
C SER A 57 21.55 0.14 -12.95
N LEU A 58 21.64 -1.19 -12.90
CA LEU A 58 22.26 -1.93 -11.80
C LEU A 58 23.80 -1.89 -11.92
N THR A 59 24.40 -0.75 -11.61
CA THR A 59 25.88 -0.62 -11.58
C THR A 59 26.46 -1.45 -10.43
N PRO A 60 27.76 -1.81 -10.47
CA PRO A 60 28.42 -2.53 -9.37
C PRO A 60 28.26 -1.83 -8.01
N GLU A 61 28.29 -0.49 -7.98
CA GLU A 61 28.11 0.30 -6.78
C GLU A 61 26.68 0.19 -6.24
N LEU A 62 25.67 0.25 -7.12
CA LEU A 62 24.27 0.08 -6.70
C LEU A 62 24.00 -1.35 -6.22
N LEU A 63 24.55 -2.36 -6.90
CA LEU A 63 24.44 -3.76 -6.47
C LEU A 63 25.07 -3.98 -5.08
N ALA A 64 26.21 -3.36 -4.80
CA ALA A 64 26.83 -3.41 -3.48
C ALA A 64 25.92 -2.80 -2.39
N LYS A 65 25.26 -1.68 -2.69
CA LYS A 65 24.30 -1.04 -1.76
C LYS A 65 23.04 -1.88 -1.54
N ILE A 66 22.49 -2.47 -2.60
CA ILE A 66 21.34 -3.38 -2.50
C ILE A 66 21.72 -4.57 -1.61
N LYS A 67 22.86 -5.21 -1.89
CA LYS A 67 23.36 -6.35 -1.11
C LYS A 67 23.62 -6.02 0.36
N ALA A 68 24.02 -4.79 0.65
CA ALA A 68 24.25 -4.32 2.03
C ALA A 68 22.96 -4.01 2.79
N THR A 69 21.82 -3.88 2.10
CA THR A 69 20.53 -3.54 2.73
C THR A 69 19.97 -4.74 3.46
N LYS A 70 19.68 -4.57 4.75
CA LYS A 70 19.24 -5.64 5.65
C LYS A 70 17.73 -5.82 5.66
N ASP A 71 17.29 -7.00 6.09
CA ASP A 71 15.87 -7.36 6.24
C ASP A 71 15.04 -6.37 7.08
N LEU A 72 15.67 -5.65 8.02
CA LEU A 72 15.01 -4.60 8.81
C LEU A 72 14.48 -3.43 7.96
N HIS A 73 14.94 -3.29 6.71
CA HIS A 73 14.47 -2.28 5.77
C HIS A 73 13.21 -2.70 5.00
N ALA A 74 12.76 -3.95 5.10
CA ALA A 74 11.51 -4.38 4.50
C ALA A 74 10.33 -3.60 5.09
N THR A 75 9.44 -3.14 4.22
CA THR A 75 8.37 -2.22 4.61
C THR A 75 7.17 -2.28 3.68
N PHE A 76 6.03 -1.80 4.19
CA PHE A 76 4.80 -1.53 3.43
C PHE A 76 4.63 -0.03 3.08
N ASP A 77 5.51 0.82 3.60
CA ASP A 77 5.54 2.27 3.37
C ASP A 77 5.83 2.60 1.88
N ASN A 78 5.20 3.64 1.34
CA ASN A 78 5.29 4.04 -0.06
C ASN A 78 5.01 2.88 -1.06
N LYS A 79 4.08 1.99 -0.69
CA LYS A 79 3.71 0.79 -1.45
C LYS A 79 4.82 -0.24 -1.64
N ALA A 80 5.93 -0.13 -0.90
CA ALA A 80 6.96 -1.17 -0.95
C ALA A 80 6.36 -2.52 -0.51
N THR A 81 6.94 -3.60 -1.03
CA THR A 81 6.43 -4.97 -0.95
C THR A 81 5.14 -5.19 -1.74
N SER A 82 4.08 -4.41 -1.50
CA SER A 82 2.80 -4.58 -2.18
C SER A 82 2.89 -4.30 -3.68
N ARG A 83 3.61 -3.25 -4.09
CA ARG A 83 3.86 -2.94 -5.51
C ARG A 83 4.60 -4.08 -6.20
N GLU A 84 5.64 -4.59 -5.57
CA GLU A 84 6.51 -5.63 -6.11
C GLU A 84 5.76 -6.95 -6.26
N VAL A 85 5.01 -7.38 -5.24
CA VAL A 85 4.17 -8.59 -5.31
C VAL A 85 3.19 -8.51 -6.48
N VAL A 86 2.40 -7.43 -6.57
CA VAL A 86 1.41 -7.25 -7.65
C VAL A 86 2.10 -7.21 -9.03
N TYR A 87 3.23 -6.50 -9.14
CA TYR A 87 3.96 -6.40 -10.40
C TYR A 87 4.52 -7.75 -10.84
N LEU A 88 5.12 -8.51 -9.92
CA LEU A 88 5.74 -9.80 -10.21
C LEU A 88 4.71 -10.87 -10.61
N VAL A 89 3.53 -10.89 -9.98
CA VAL A 89 2.41 -11.76 -10.40
C VAL A 89 1.99 -11.44 -11.84
N LYS A 90 1.81 -10.16 -12.16
CA LYS A 90 1.47 -9.71 -13.53
C LYS A 90 2.58 -10.02 -14.54
N ALA A 91 3.84 -9.81 -14.16
CA ALA A 91 4.99 -10.14 -15.00
C ALA A 91 5.04 -11.64 -15.28
N TYR A 92 4.78 -12.48 -14.27
CA TYR A 92 4.69 -13.93 -14.44
C TYR A 92 3.60 -14.32 -15.44
N LYS A 93 2.39 -13.75 -15.36
CA LYS A 93 1.32 -14.03 -16.36
C LYS A 93 1.79 -13.79 -17.79
N LYS A 94 2.51 -12.68 -18.03
CA LYS A 94 2.99 -12.29 -19.36
C LYS A 94 4.16 -13.14 -19.84
N THR A 95 5.06 -13.54 -18.95
CA THR A 95 6.37 -14.12 -19.32
C THR A 95 6.49 -15.61 -19.06
N GLN A 96 5.67 -16.15 -18.16
CA GLN A 96 5.78 -17.47 -17.57
C GLN A 96 7.11 -17.74 -16.84
N ASN A 97 7.88 -16.69 -16.53
CA ASN A 97 9.13 -16.81 -15.78
C ASN A 97 8.85 -17.10 -14.30
N LYS A 98 9.05 -18.37 -13.90
CA LYS A 98 8.77 -18.87 -12.55
C LYS A 98 9.53 -18.14 -11.44
N ALA A 99 10.66 -17.49 -11.74
CA ALA A 99 11.39 -16.69 -10.76
C ALA A 99 10.53 -15.54 -10.23
N TYR A 100 9.70 -14.91 -11.08
CA TYR A 100 8.81 -13.82 -10.67
C TYR A 100 7.72 -14.31 -9.73
N LEU A 101 7.08 -15.44 -10.05
CA LEU A 101 6.07 -16.03 -9.16
C LEU A 101 6.68 -16.45 -7.81
N THR A 102 7.85 -17.09 -7.84
CA THR A 102 8.57 -17.50 -6.63
C THR A 102 8.89 -16.30 -5.74
N ALA A 103 9.35 -15.19 -6.32
CA ALA A 103 9.62 -13.98 -5.57
C ALA A 103 8.34 -13.33 -5.03
N ALA A 104 7.25 -13.29 -5.82
CA ALA A 104 5.96 -12.79 -5.36
C ALA A 104 5.45 -13.60 -4.16
N GLU A 105 5.53 -14.93 -4.21
CA GLU A 105 5.09 -15.83 -3.12
C GLU A 105 5.94 -15.64 -1.85
N LYS A 106 7.25 -15.42 -1.96
CA LYS A 106 8.08 -15.00 -0.81
C LYS A 106 7.61 -13.67 -0.20
N GLY A 107 7.14 -12.75 -1.04
CA GLY A 107 6.50 -11.52 -0.58
C GLY A 107 5.18 -11.77 0.15
N LEU A 108 4.41 -12.79 -0.25
CA LEU A 108 3.20 -13.22 0.45
C LEU A 108 3.52 -13.84 1.81
N ASP A 109 4.58 -14.65 1.89
CA ASP A 109 5.06 -15.20 3.17
C ASP A 109 5.46 -14.08 4.13
N TYR A 110 6.17 -13.05 3.65
CA TYR A 110 6.49 -11.85 4.42
C TYR A 110 5.22 -11.11 4.90
N ILE A 111 4.26 -10.89 4.00
CA ILE A 111 2.97 -10.25 4.32
C ILE A 111 2.26 -11.01 5.45
N LEU A 112 2.17 -12.34 5.34
CA LEU A 112 1.47 -13.16 6.32
C LEU A 112 2.21 -13.24 7.66
N ALA A 113 3.55 -13.28 7.63
CA ALA A 113 4.38 -13.30 8.84
C ALA A 113 4.32 -11.98 9.62
N ALA A 114 4.12 -10.85 8.94
CA ALA A 114 4.05 -9.53 9.57
C ALA A 114 2.70 -9.23 10.26
N GLN A 115 1.66 -10.04 10.05
CA GLN A 115 0.34 -9.76 10.63
C GLN A 115 0.34 -9.97 12.15
N TYR A 116 -0.05 -8.94 12.90
CA TYR A 116 -0.22 -9.05 14.35
C TYR A 116 -1.39 -9.96 14.75
N ALA A 117 -1.38 -10.43 16.00
CA ALA A 117 -2.44 -11.28 16.54
C ALA A 117 -3.82 -10.63 16.46
N ASN A 118 -3.89 -9.31 16.67
CA ASN A 118 -5.09 -8.47 16.56
C ASN A 118 -5.49 -8.12 15.12
N GLY A 119 -4.73 -8.59 14.12
CA GLY A 119 -5.07 -8.45 12.71
C GLY A 119 -4.48 -7.25 11.98
N GLY A 120 -3.81 -6.33 12.68
CA GLY A 120 -3.13 -5.19 12.08
C GLY A 120 -1.78 -5.56 11.43
N TRP A 121 -1.23 -4.63 10.65
CA TRP A 121 0.10 -4.73 10.07
C TRP A 121 0.99 -3.55 10.46
N PRO A 122 2.28 -3.78 10.73
CA PRO A 122 3.23 -2.71 10.98
C PRO A 122 3.56 -1.92 9.70
N GLN A 123 4.28 -0.81 9.85
CA GLN A 123 4.90 -0.13 8.71
C GLN A 123 6.15 -0.89 8.22
N TYR A 124 6.99 -1.37 9.13
CA TYR A 124 8.20 -2.17 8.85
C TYR A 124 8.14 -3.49 9.60
N TYR A 125 8.73 -4.54 9.04
CA TYR A 125 8.90 -5.82 9.72
C TYR A 125 10.23 -6.45 9.28
N PRO A 126 11.10 -6.92 10.19
CA PRO A 126 10.91 -7.09 11.64
C PRO A 126 11.28 -5.87 12.50
N ASP A 127 11.58 -4.71 11.92
CA ASP A 127 11.96 -3.51 12.69
C ASP A 127 10.79 -3.00 13.56
N GLN A 128 11.02 -2.97 14.88
CA GLN A 128 10.03 -2.52 15.87
C GLN A 128 10.36 -1.16 16.49
N SER A 129 11.28 -0.40 15.88
CA SER A 129 11.68 0.89 16.42
C SER A 129 10.61 1.98 16.20
N SER A 130 10.36 2.79 17.22
CA SER A 130 9.48 3.97 17.11
C SER A 130 8.10 3.61 16.54
N TYR A 131 7.51 4.48 15.72
CA TYR A 131 6.21 4.28 15.09
C TYR A 131 6.20 3.17 14.01
N ARG A 132 7.35 2.53 13.70
CA ARG A 132 7.44 1.57 12.59
C ARG A 132 6.71 0.26 12.85
N SER A 133 6.55 -0.13 14.11
CA SER A 133 5.76 -1.31 14.51
C SER A 133 4.28 -1.01 14.72
N GLU A 134 3.82 0.22 14.57
CA GLU A 134 2.42 0.54 14.82
C GLU A 134 1.53 -0.02 13.73
N ILE A 135 0.27 -0.31 14.06
CA ILE A 135 -0.73 -0.70 13.06
C ILE A 135 -0.87 0.48 12.10
N THR A 136 -0.48 0.29 10.85
CA THR A 136 -0.22 1.40 9.92
C THR A 136 -1.20 1.42 8.76
N TYR A 137 -2.07 2.44 8.74
CA TYR A 137 -2.87 2.79 7.56
C TYR A 137 -2.20 3.83 6.68
N ASN A 138 -1.28 4.64 7.22
CA ASN A 138 -0.53 5.66 6.48
C ASN A 138 0.02 5.13 5.14
N ASP A 139 -0.16 5.91 4.08
CA ASP A 139 0.23 5.58 2.69
C ASP A 139 -0.45 4.28 2.18
N ASP A 140 -1.66 4.01 2.67
CA ASP A 140 -2.44 2.79 2.42
C ASP A 140 -1.69 1.49 2.76
N ALA A 141 -0.70 1.50 3.67
CA ALA A 141 0.18 0.35 3.92
C ALA A 141 -0.61 -0.95 4.20
N MET A 142 -1.46 -0.94 5.23
CA MET A 142 -2.33 -2.08 5.55
C MET A 142 -3.41 -2.34 4.48
N ILE A 143 -3.93 -1.31 3.80
CA ILE A 143 -4.97 -1.47 2.79
C ILE A 143 -4.44 -2.18 1.54
N ASN A 144 -3.25 -1.80 1.05
CA ASN A 144 -2.61 -2.47 -0.08
C ASN A 144 -2.33 -3.95 0.22
N VAL A 145 -1.94 -4.28 1.46
CA VAL A 145 -1.78 -5.67 1.91
C VAL A 145 -3.10 -6.41 1.88
N LEU A 146 -4.16 -5.81 2.40
CA LEU A 146 -5.48 -6.43 2.44
C LEU A 146 -6.07 -6.63 1.04
N ASP A 147 -5.86 -5.70 0.12
CA ASP A 147 -6.27 -5.85 -1.28
C ASP A 147 -5.60 -7.06 -1.94
N ILE A 148 -4.29 -7.23 -1.74
CA ILE A 148 -3.55 -8.40 -2.25
C ILE A 148 -4.14 -9.70 -1.70
N LEU A 149 -4.36 -9.78 -0.38
CA LEU A 149 -4.90 -10.98 0.25
C LEU A 149 -6.35 -11.23 -0.18
N GLN A 150 -7.14 -10.17 -0.39
CA GLN A 150 -8.51 -10.27 -0.88
C GLN A 150 -8.56 -10.78 -2.33
N ASP A 151 -7.61 -10.33 -3.18
CA ASP A 151 -7.45 -10.80 -4.55
C ASP A 151 -7.03 -12.27 -4.62
N ILE A 152 -6.15 -12.71 -3.72
CA ILE A 152 -5.81 -14.14 -3.57
C ILE A 152 -7.04 -14.96 -3.16
N ALA A 153 -7.73 -14.53 -2.10
CA ALA A 153 -8.91 -15.23 -1.58
C ALA A 153 -10.02 -15.34 -2.64
N THR A 154 -10.12 -14.36 -3.54
CA THR A 154 -11.16 -14.32 -4.58
C THR A 154 -10.66 -14.68 -5.98
N LYS A 155 -9.38 -15.04 -6.13
CA LYS A 155 -8.72 -15.36 -7.41
C LYS A 155 -8.93 -14.28 -8.47
N LYS A 156 -8.68 -13.02 -8.11
CA LYS A 156 -8.82 -11.85 -8.98
C LYS A 156 -7.47 -11.20 -9.26
N ASN A 157 -7.45 -10.26 -10.21
CA ASN A 157 -6.30 -9.41 -10.51
C ASN A 157 -5.00 -10.21 -10.72
N ASP A 158 -5.09 -11.28 -11.51
CA ASP A 158 -4.00 -12.20 -11.85
C ASP A 158 -3.53 -13.13 -10.71
N PHE A 159 -4.07 -13.00 -9.49
CA PHE A 159 -3.67 -13.84 -8.35
C PHE A 159 -4.19 -15.28 -8.41
N GLU A 160 -4.94 -15.70 -9.44
CA GLU A 160 -5.29 -17.11 -9.62
C GLU A 160 -4.09 -18.03 -9.88
N VAL A 161 -2.91 -17.45 -10.17
CA VAL A 161 -1.67 -18.19 -10.45
C VAL A 161 -0.83 -18.51 -9.22
N VAL A 162 -1.07 -17.84 -8.08
CA VAL A 162 -0.33 -18.15 -6.86
C VAL A 162 -0.75 -19.50 -6.32
N ASN A 163 0.14 -20.13 -5.56
CA ASN A 163 -0.13 -21.43 -4.96
C ASN A 163 -1.47 -21.42 -4.19
N PRO A 164 -2.42 -22.32 -4.51
CA PRO A 164 -3.73 -22.36 -3.87
C PRO A 164 -3.71 -22.49 -2.33
N GLU A 165 -2.60 -22.93 -1.74
CA GLU A 165 -2.44 -22.94 -0.28
C GLU A 165 -2.58 -21.56 0.37
N TYR A 166 -2.27 -20.48 -0.36
CA TYR A 166 -2.39 -19.12 0.14
C TYR A 166 -3.84 -18.68 0.32
N ILE A 167 -4.81 -19.31 -0.37
CA ILE A 167 -6.21 -18.91 -0.33
C ILE A 167 -6.75 -18.93 1.10
N LYS A 168 -6.62 -20.07 1.81
CA LYS A 168 -7.12 -20.18 3.20
C LYS A 168 -6.36 -19.27 4.17
N LYS A 169 -5.05 -19.07 3.94
CA LYS A 169 -4.22 -18.16 4.75
C LYS A 169 -4.70 -16.72 4.57
N ALA A 170 -4.96 -16.32 3.32
CA ALA A 170 -5.43 -15.01 2.94
C ALA A 170 -6.85 -14.72 3.45
N GLU A 171 -7.79 -15.67 3.31
CA GLU A 171 -9.15 -15.54 3.88
C GLU A 171 -9.11 -15.25 5.39
N LYS A 172 -8.30 -16.02 6.13
CA LYS A 172 -8.12 -15.84 7.57
C LYS A 172 -7.47 -14.49 7.90
N ALA A 173 -6.45 -14.09 7.15
CA ALA A 173 -5.74 -12.84 7.36
C ALA A 173 -6.64 -11.62 7.05
N VAL A 174 -7.42 -11.67 5.97
CA VAL A 174 -8.40 -10.63 5.61
C VAL A 174 -9.47 -10.49 6.68
N ALA A 175 -10.03 -11.61 7.17
CA ALA A 175 -11.04 -11.57 8.24
C ALA A 175 -10.50 -10.88 9.50
N LYS A 176 -9.27 -11.19 9.91
CA LYS A 176 -8.59 -10.50 11.03
C LYS A 176 -8.32 -9.02 10.74
N GLY A 177 -7.92 -8.68 9.52
CA GLY A 177 -7.67 -7.29 9.13
C GLY A 177 -8.94 -6.43 9.14
N ILE A 178 -10.07 -6.99 8.70
CA ILE A 178 -11.38 -6.34 8.79
C ILE A 178 -11.77 -6.15 10.26
N ASP A 179 -11.61 -7.17 11.11
CA ASP A 179 -11.85 -7.06 12.55
C ASP A 179 -10.98 -5.96 13.20
N CYS A 180 -9.70 -5.88 12.83
CA CYS A 180 -8.81 -4.80 13.27
C CYS A 180 -9.35 -3.42 12.84
N ILE A 181 -9.73 -3.24 11.56
CA ILE A 181 -10.30 -1.99 11.05
C ILE A 181 -11.54 -1.58 11.84
N LEU A 182 -12.45 -2.51 12.11
CA LEU A 182 -13.68 -2.21 12.84
C LEU A 182 -13.39 -1.82 14.31
N LYS A 183 -12.41 -2.47 14.94
CA LYS A 183 -11.98 -2.18 16.32
C LYS A 183 -11.23 -0.86 16.46
N THR A 184 -10.48 -0.46 15.45
CA THR A 184 -9.72 0.80 15.46
C THR A 184 -10.56 2.01 15.04
N GLN A 185 -11.78 1.83 14.51
CA GLN A 185 -12.61 2.97 14.13
C GLN A 185 -12.91 3.87 15.34
N VAL A 186 -12.50 5.13 15.26
CA VAL A 186 -12.54 6.04 16.40
C VAL A 186 -13.99 6.38 16.74
N LYS A 187 -14.31 6.34 18.03
CA LYS A 187 -15.60 6.77 18.57
C LYS A 187 -15.46 8.12 19.25
N GLN A 188 -16.33 9.05 18.90
CA GLN A 188 -16.45 10.34 19.56
C GLN A 188 -17.84 10.46 20.14
N LYS A 189 -17.91 10.64 21.48
CA LYS A 189 -19.19 10.72 22.21
C LYS A 189 -20.14 9.54 21.90
N GLY A 190 -19.58 8.35 21.72
CA GLY A 190 -20.32 7.12 21.40
C GLY A 190 -20.63 6.89 19.92
N GLU A 191 -20.44 7.89 19.06
CA GLU A 191 -20.67 7.79 17.61
C GLU A 191 -19.40 7.35 16.88
N LEU A 192 -19.55 6.45 15.91
CA LEU A 192 -18.45 6.04 15.03
C LEU A 192 -18.07 7.19 14.09
N THR A 193 -16.78 7.31 13.81
CA THR A 193 -16.22 8.38 12.95
C THR A 193 -15.40 7.77 11.82
N ILE A 194 -14.16 8.22 11.66
CA ILE A 194 -13.17 7.70 10.73
C ILE A 194 -11.98 7.11 11.53
N TRP A 195 -10.82 6.98 10.90
CA TRP A 195 -9.64 6.35 11.49
C TRP A 195 -8.46 7.32 11.57
N ALA A 196 -7.53 7.04 12.48
CA ALA A 196 -6.19 7.58 12.49
C ALA A 196 -5.29 6.93 11.42
N ALA A 197 -4.15 7.58 11.14
CA ALA A 197 -3.15 7.07 10.19
C ALA A 197 -2.35 5.88 10.77
N GLN A 198 -2.22 5.81 12.10
CA GLN A 198 -1.61 4.69 12.79
C GLN A 198 -2.19 4.51 14.20
N TYR A 199 -2.08 3.29 14.72
CA TYR A 199 -2.54 2.91 16.04
C TYR A 199 -1.46 2.13 16.78
N ASP A 200 -1.36 2.36 18.08
CA ASP A 200 -0.50 1.58 18.96
C ASP A 200 -0.80 0.09 18.78
N LYS A 201 0.23 -0.72 18.49
CA LYS A 201 0.04 -2.12 18.10
C LYS A 201 -0.60 -3.00 19.16
N ASP A 202 -0.51 -2.62 20.43
CA ASP A 202 -0.95 -3.44 21.56
C ASP A 202 -2.31 -2.94 22.09
N SER A 203 -2.43 -1.64 22.36
CA SER A 203 -3.65 -1.00 22.88
C SER A 203 -4.69 -0.68 21.80
N MET A 204 -4.30 -0.63 20.53
CA MET A 204 -5.15 -0.26 19.39
C MET A 204 -5.73 1.17 19.49
N LEU A 205 -5.09 2.05 20.26
CA LEU A 205 -5.44 3.47 20.34
C LEU A 205 -4.72 4.29 19.26
N PRO A 206 -5.29 5.39 18.74
CA PRO A 206 -4.61 6.27 17.81
C PRO A 206 -3.23 6.69 18.32
N ALA A 207 -2.20 6.51 17.48
CA ALA A 207 -0.82 6.81 17.82
C ALA A 207 -0.26 7.95 16.95
N LYS A 208 0.76 8.64 17.45
CA LYS A 208 1.53 9.60 16.65
C LYS A 208 2.59 8.87 15.79
N ALA A 209 3.05 9.51 14.72
CA ALA A 209 4.17 9.02 13.93
C ALA A 209 5.35 9.99 14.01
N ARG A 210 5.67 10.68 12.91
CA ARG A 210 6.69 11.74 12.88
C ARG A 210 6.23 12.92 13.74
N ALA A 211 7.16 13.81 14.12
CA ALA A 211 6.86 14.97 14.98
C ALA A 211 5.68 15.84 14.50
N PHE A 212 5.49 15.93 13.18
CA PHE A 212 4.41 16.69 12.55
C PHE A 212 3.14 15.86 12.28
N GLU A 213 3.05 14.64 12.79
CA GLU A 213 1.94 13.70 12.60
C GLU A 213 1.41 13.24 13.97
N PRO A 214 0.62 14.10 14.65
CA PRO A 214 0.06 13.77 15.96
C PRO A 214 -0.98 12.65 15.86
N ALA A 215 -1.25 11.99 17.00
CA ALA A 215 -2.39 11.10 17.12
C ALA A 215 -3.68 11.87 16.81
N SER A 216 -4.34 11.51 15.72
CA SER A 216 -5.40 12.31 15.11
C SER A 216 -6.24 11.47 14.14
N LEU A 217 -7.46 11.90 13.83
CA LEU A 217 -8.20 11.35 12.70
C LEU A 217 -7.50 11.75 11.40
N ALA A 218 -7.33 10.81 10.47
CA ALA A 218 -6.60 11.00 9.22
C ALA A 218 -7.50 10.75 8.00
N THR A 219 -7.79 11.81 7.25
CA THR A 219 -8.82 11.79 6.20
C THR A 219 -8.40 11.07 4.93
N GLY A 220 -7.13 11.19 4.53
CA GLY A 220 -6.57 10.45 3.40
C GLY A 220 -6.67 8.94 3.59
N GLU A 221 -6.16 8.45 4.71
CA GLU A 221 -6.09 7.00 4.99
C GLU A 221 -7.48 6.42 5.24
N SER A 222 -8.36 7.20 5.90
CA SER A 222 -9.76 6.82 6.08
C SER A 222 -10.52 6.67 4.77
N ALA A 223 -10.19 7.45 3.74
CA ALA A 223 -10.80 7.28 2.43
C ALA A 223 -10.37 5.95 1.77
N GLY A 224 -9.12 5.52 1.97
CA GLY A 224 -8.64 4.20 1.56
C GLY A 224 -9.38 3.07 2.27
N ILE A 225 -9.51 3.17 3.60
CA ILE A 225 -10.26 2.20 4.42
C ILE A 225 -11.71 2.08 3.99
N VAL A 226 -12.42 3.20 3.77
CA VAL A 226 -13.81 3.20 3.29
C VAL A 226 -13.94 2.47 1.96
N ARG A 227 -13.02 2.71 1.01
CA ARG A 227 -13.04 2.04 -0.30
C ARG A 227 -12.80 0.54 -0.18
N PHE A 228 -11.85 0.14 0.66
CA PHE A 228 -11.60 -1.28 0.95
C PHE A 228 -12.86 -1.95 1.52
N LEU A 229 -13.44 -1.38 2.58
CA LEU A 229 -14.66 -1.93 3.20
C LEU A 229 -15.84 -1.98 2.24
N MET A 230 -16.02 -0.97 1.39
CA MET A 230 -17.05 -0.96 0.34
C MET A 230 -16.79 -1.98 -0.77
N GLY A 231 -15.55 -2.40 -0.98
CA GLY A 231 -15.17 -3.44 -1.92
C GLY A 231 -15.55 -4.86 -1.49
N ILE A 232 -15.86 -5.07 -0.20
CA ILE A 232 -16.26 -6.36 0.35
C ILE A 232 -17.60 -6.79 -0.26
N LYS A 233 -17.64 -8.00 -0.82
CA LYS A 233 -18.88 -8.62 -1.31
C LYS A 233 -19.73 -9.06 -0.11
N ASN A 234 -21.02 -8.72 -0.14
CA ASN A 234 -21.99 -9.05 0.93
C ASN A 234 -21.48 -8.61 2.32
N PRO A 235 -21.22 -7.30 2.52
CA PRO A 235 -20.64 -6.79 3.76
C PRO A 235 -21.56 -7.06 4.96
N SER A 236 -20.96 -7.39 6.11
CA SER A 236 -21.69 -7.59 7.36
C SER A 236 -22.38 -6.31 7.83
N ALA A 237 -23.34 -6.43 8.75
CA ALA A 237 -24.01 -5.28 9.34
C ALA A 237 -23.03 -4.29 9.99
N ASP A 238 -21.98 -4.79 10.66
CA ASP A 238 -20.94 -3.96 11.27
C ASP A 238 -20.11 -3.21 10.23
N VAL A 239 -19.75 -3.86 9.11
CA VAL A 239 -19.08 -3.19 7.99
C VAL A 239 -19.98 -2.11 7.39
N LYS A 240 -21.27 -2.41 7.16
CA LYS A 240 -22.22 -1.41 6.63
C LYS A 240 -22.34 -0.21 7.57
N LYS A 241 -22.46 -0.45 8.88
CA LYS A 241 -22.52 0.60 9.92
C LYS A 241 -21.25 1.43 9.95
N SER A 242 -20.08 0.78 9.89
CA SER A 242 -18.77 1.42 9.88
C SER A 242 -18.60 2.37 8.68
N VAL A 243 -18.91 1.89 7.47
CA VAL A 243 -18.87 2.67 6.23
C VAL A 243 -19.84 3.85 6.30
N ALA A 244 -21.09 3.62 6.71
CA ALA A 244 -22.10 4.67 6.79
C ALA A 244 -21.69 5.80 7.75
N ALA A 245 -21.12 5.45 8.91
CA ALA A 245 -20.62 6.41 9.88
C ALA A 245 -19.45 7.24 9.33
N ALA A 246 -18.49 6.58 8.68
CA ALA A 246 -17.35 7.26 8.06
C ALA A 246 -17.78 8.23 6.94
N VAL A 247 -18.71 7.81 6.07
CA VAL A 247 -19.21 8.69 5.01
C VAL A 247 -20.01 9.86 5.57
N LYS A 248 -20.83 9.63 6.61
CA LYS A 248 -21.51 10.71 7.34
C LYS A 248 -20.50 11.71 7.93
N TRP A 249 -19.39 11.22 8.49
CA TRP A 249 -18.33 12.08 9.01
C TRP A 249 -17.70 12.92 7.89
N PHE A 250 -17.34 12.31 6.75
CA PHE A 250 -16.79 13.05 5.60
C PHE A 250 -17.78 14.12 5.11
N ASP A 251 -19.06 13.80 5.02
CA ASP A 251 -20.10 14.74 4.56
C ASP A 251 -20.28 15.91 5.54
N THR A 252 -20.19 15.64 6.85
CA THR A 252 -20.35 16.64 7.91
C THR A 252 -19.18 17.63 7.99
N TYR A 253 -17.94 17.13 7.87
CA TYR A 253 -16.72 17.92 8.13
C TYR A 253 -15.97 18.37 6.87
N LYS A 254 -16.64 18.34 5.72
CA LYS A 254 -16.12 18.86 4.46
C LYS A 254 -15.99 20.39 4.48
N ILE A 255 -14.95 20.88 3.81
CA ILE A 255 -14.74 22.29 3.51
C ILE A 255 -15.18 22.49 2.07
N SER A 256 -16.45 22.86 1.89
CA SER A 256 -17.03 23.10 0.56
C SER A 256 -16.55 24.41 -0.05
N GLY A 257 -16.36 24.42 -1.36
CA GLY A 257 -16.01 25.63 -2.10
C GLY A 257 -14.52 25.94 -2.11
N PHE A 258 -13.66 24.99 -1.72
CA PHE A 258 -12.22 25.18 -1.66
C PHE A 258 -11.44 23.99 -2.20
N ARG A 259 -10.30 24.28 -2.81
CA ARG A 259 -9.26 23.29 -3.14
C ARG A 259 -7.92 23.71 -2.57
N PHE A 260 -7.08 22.73 -2.25
CA PHE A 260 -5.72 22.99 -1.76
C PHE A 260 -4.73 23.13 -2.92
N VAL A 261 -3.90 24.16 -2.89
CA VAL A 261 -2.84 24.40 -3.87
C VAL A 261 -1.49 24.33 -3.20
N ARG A 262 -0.60 23.51 -3.76
CA ARG A 262 0.78 23.32 -3.30
C ARG A 262 1.70 23.22 -4.51
N GLU A 263 2.19 24.37 -4.95
CA GLU A 263 2.98 24.54 -6.17
C GLU A 263 4.34 25.17 -5.84
N LYS A 264 5.39 24.84 -6.61
CA LYS A 264 6.72 25.41 -6.40
C LYS A 264 6.67 26.93 -6.58
N GLY A 265 7.20 27.67 -5.62
CA GLY A 265 7.23 29.14 -5.66
C GLY A 265 5.94 29.82 -5.17
N ARG A 266 4.94 29.05 -4.71
CA ARG A 266 3.70 29.58 -4.13
C ARG A 266 3.50 29.03 -2.72
N THR A 267 3.15 29.91 -1.78
CA THR A 267 2.75 29.51 -0.44
C THR A 267 1.49 28.66 -0.49
N ALA A 268 1.55 27.46 0.07
CA ALA A 268 0.45 26.52 0.05
C ALA A 268 -0.76 27.06 0.82
N SER A 269 -1.94 26.98 0.21
CA SER A 269 -3.16 27.59 0.72
C SER A 269 -4.39 26.93 0.14
N LEU A 270 -5.52 27.07 0.83
CA LEU A 270 -6.83 26.83 0.25
C LEU A 270 -7.20 28.00 -0.65
N ILE A 271 -7.73 27.71 -1.83
CA ILE A 271 -8.27 28.71 -2.74
C ILE A 271 -9.72 28.39 -3.06
N ALA A 272 -10.51 29.42 -3.37
CA ALA A 272 -11.91 29.26 -3.75
C ALA A 272 -12.05 28.41 -5.02
N ASP A 273 -12.96 27.44 -4.98
CA ASP A 273 -13.42 26.60 -6.09
C ASP A 273 -14.76 25.99 -5.69
N ASN A 274 -15.85 26.55 -6.21
CA ASN A 274 -17.23 26.18 -5.85
C ASN A 274 -17.62 24.73 -6.21
N THR A 275 -16.78 24.03 -6.97
CA THR A 275 -16.99 22.62 -7.35
C THR A 275 -16.17 21.65 -6.50
N SER A 276 -15.27 22.17 -5.66
CA SER A 276 -14.35 21.36 -4.87
C SER A 276 -14.80 21.22 -3.42
N MET A 277 -14.48 20.06 -2.84
CA MET A 277 -14.54 19.81 -1.40
C MET A 277 -13.13 19.46 -0.91
N ALA A 278 -12.73 20.08 0.18
CA ALA A 278 -11.47 19.79 0.85
C ALA A 278 -11.71 19.25 2.26
N TRP A 279 -10.75 18.48 2.76
CA TRP A 279 -10.63 18.09 4.16
C TRP A 279 -9.21 18.35 4.59
N ALA A 280 -9.01 18.77 5.84
CA ALA A 280 -7.67 18.77 6.41
C ALA A 280 -7.14 17.32 6.49
N ARG A 281 -5.83 17.15 6.44
CA ARG A 281 -5.23 15.81 6.56
C ARG A 281 -5.50 15.22 7.93
N PHE A 282 -5.41 16.04 8.98
CA PHE A 282 -5.61 15.63 10.36
C PHE A 282 -6.71 16.44 11.04
N TYR A 283 -7.56 15.75 11.81
CA TYR A 283 -8.56 16.33 12.68
C TYR A 283 -8.36 15.85 14.12
N ASP A 284 -8.63 16.74 15.07
CA ASP A 284 -8.58 16.46 16.49
C ASP A 284 -9.49 15.28 16.89
N LEU A 285 -9.01 14.41 17.79
CA LEU A 285 -9.67 13.18 18.20
C LEU A 285 -10.96 13.40 19.00
N GLU A 286 -11.21 14.60 19.51
CA GLU A 286 -12.41 14.90 20.32
C GLU A 286 -13.33 15.92 19.67
N LYS A 287 -12.76 16.92 18.99
CA LYS A 287 -13.45 18.15 18.57
C LYS A 287 -13.78 18.21 17.08
N ASN A 288 -13.23 17.32 16.25
CA ASN A 288 -13.32 17.39 14.78
C ASN A 288 -12.93 18.76 14.21
N VAL A 289 -11.89 19.37 14.75
CA VAL A 289 -11.29 20.57 14.17
C VAL A 289 -10.00 20.21 13.45
N PRO A 290 -9.70 20.84 12.29
CA PRO A 290 -8.41 20.70 11.64
C PRO A 290 -7.24 21.00 12.59
N ILE A 291 -6.19 20.20 12.51
CA ILE A 291 -4.94 20.40 13.24
C ILE A 291 -3.73 20.18 12.33
N PHE A 292 -2.63 20.86 12.63
CA PHE A 292 -1.43 20.86 11.79
C PHE A 292 -0.17 20.68 12.63
N GLY A 293 0.65 19.68 12.34
CA GLY A 293 1.89 19.43 13.07
C GLY A 293 3.11 20.11 12.44
N ASP A 294 4.09 20.47 13.25
CA ASP A 294 5.38 20.99 12.78
C ASP A 294 6.57 20.15 13.28
N ARG A 295 7.79 20.43 12.79
CA ARG A 295 9.00 19.66 13.13
C ARG A 295 9.41 19.78 14.59
N ASP A 296 8.98 20.85 15.26
CA ASP A 296 9.19 21.08 16.69
C ASP A 296 8.21 20.29 17.58
N ASN A 297 7.40 19.40 16.99
CA ASN A 297 6.39 18.59 17.66
C ASN A 297 5.22 19.43 18.23
N SER A 298 5.07 20.68 17.80
CA SER A 298 3.90 21.50 18.14
C SER A 298 2.71 21.19 17.23
N ILE A 299 1.51 21.35 17.79
CA ILE A 299 0.24 21.25 17.07
C ILE A 299 -0.32 22.67 16.93
N LYS A 300 -0.56 23.07 15.68
CA LYS A 300 -1.13 24.35 15.29
C LYS A 300 -2.61 24.21 14.96
N SER A 301 -3.33 25.31 15.11
CA SER A 301 -4.77 25.37 14.80
C SER A 301 -5.05 25.89 13.39
N LYS A 302 -4.05 26.53 12.77
CA LYS A 302 -4.14 27.11 11.43
C LYS A 302 -2.96 26.69 10.57
N LEU A 303 -3.18 26.57 9.27
CA LEU A 303 -2.14 26.26 8.29
C LEU A 303 -1.04 27.34 8.27
N GLU A 304 -1.44 28.59 8.51
CA GLU A 304 -0.58 29.78 8.50
C GLU A 304 0.44 29.79 9.63
N GLU A 305 0.20 29.05 10.70
CA GLU A 305 1.08 28.95 11.88
C GLU A 305 2.23 27.96 11.66
N LEU A 306 2.21 27.18 10.58
CA LEU A 306 3.28 26.25 10.23
C LEU A 306 4.51 26.97 9.68
N SER A 307 5.67 26.39 9.95
CA SER A 307 6.92 26.70 9.27
C SER A 307 6.75 26.59 7.75
N ALA A 308 7.43 27.48 7.01
CA ALA A 308 7.33 27.53 5.55
C ALA A 308 7.68 26.18 4.90
N GLU A 309 8.63 25.44 5.48
CA GLU A 309 9.04 24.13 4.98
C GLU A 309 7.92 23.08 5.13
N ARG A 310 7.26 23.00 6.30
CA ARG A 310 6.15 22.06 6.51
C ARG A 310 4.89 22.47 5.76
N ARG A 311 4.54 23.76 5.76
CA ARG A 311 3.37 24.29 5.04
C ARG A 311 3.42 23.93 3.55
N ASN A 312 4.58 24.08 2.92
CA ASN A 312 4.75 23.90 1.48
C ASN A 312 5.18 22.48 1.08
N GLY A 313 5.79 21.72 2.00
CA GLY A 313 6.34 20.40 1.75
C GLY A 313 5.37 19.23 1.92
N TYR A 314 4.20 19.46 2.55
CA TYR A 314 3.26 18.40 2.91
C TYR A 314 1.83 18.74 2.48
N ALA A 315 1.05 17.72 2.12
CA ALA A 315 -0.34 17.89 1.70
C ALA A 315 -1.25 17.94 2.93
N TRP A 316 -1.44 19.15 3.49
CA TRP A 316 -2.27 19.39 4.67
C TRP A 316 -3.77 19.39 4.41
N TYR A 317 -4.18 19.48 3.15
CA TYR A 317 -5.56 19.35 2.73
C TYR A 317 -5.63 18.53 1.44
N GLY A 318 -6.77 17.88 1.21
CA GLY A 318 -7.03 17.09 0.02
C GLY A 318 -8.52 16.84 -0.21
N ASN A 319 -8.87 16.29 -1.36
CA ASN A 319 -10.26 16.03 -1.78
C ASN A 319 -10.65 14.54 -1.63
N TRP A 320 -9.99 13.82 -0.73
CA TRP A 320 -10.04 12.36 -0.64
C TRP A 320 -11.46 11.77 -0.50
N GLY A 321 -12.35 12.49 0.21
CA GLY A 321 -13.74 12.11 0.45
C GLY A 321 -14.74 12.54 -0.62
N GLN A 322 -14.38 13.44 -1.54
CA GLN A 322 -15.35 14.03 -2.48
C GLN A 322 -16.02 12.98 -3.35
N LYS A 323 -15.21 12.18 -4.05
CA LYS A 323 -15.73 11.10 -4.92
C LYS A 323 -16.45 10.00 -4.13
N ILE A 324 -16.08 9.79 -2.86
CA ILE A 324 -16.75 8.82 -1.98
C ILE A 324 -18.20 9.26 -1.78
N ILE A 325 -18.42 10.50 -1.36
CA ILE A 325 -19.76 11.04 -1.08
C ILE A 325 -20.58 11.17 -2.36
N GLU A 326 -20.00 11.74 -3.42
CA GLU A 326 -20.76 12.10 -4.63
C GLU A 326 -21.11 10.90 -5.50
N LYS A 327 -20.30 9.83 -5.49
CA LYS A 327 -20.40 8.77 -6.49
C LYS A 327 -20.26 7.36 -5.93
N GLU A 328 -19.21 7.09 -5.16
CA GLU A 328 -18.85 5.72 -4.80
C GLU A 328 -19.83 5.15 -3.75
N TYR A 329 -20.14 5.91 -2.71
CA TYR A 329 -21.06 5.48 -1.65
C TYR A 329 -22.53 5.39 -2.09
N PRO A 330 -23.11 6.35 -2.85
CA PRO A 330 -24.46 6.20 -3.39
C PRO A 330 -24.61 4.95 -4.26
N LYS A 331 -23.62 4.66 -5.11
CA LYS A 331 -23.59 3.42 -5.92
C LYS A 331 -23.54 2.17 -5.05
N TRP A 332 -22.73 2.19 -3.99
CA TRP A 332 -22.62 1.08 -3.06
C TRP A 332 -23.91 0.85 -2.25
N LEU A 333 -24.58 1.91 -1.82
CA LEU A 333 -25.87 1.84 -1.12
C LEU A 333 -26.98 1.26 -1.99
N ALA A 334 -27.01 1.57 -3.29
CA ALA A 334 -28.01 0.99 -4.20
C ALA A 334 -27.94 -0.56 -4.25
N ILE A 335 -26.75 -1.13 -3.98
CA ILE A 335 -26.50 -2.57 -3.98
C ILE A 335 -26.66 -3.15 -2.56
N ASN A 336 -26.13 -2.47 -1.54
CA ASN A 336 -25.95 -3.01 -0.19
C ASN A 336 -26.84 -2.38 0.88
N GLY A 337 -27.62 -1.34 0.55
CA GLY A 337 -28.45 -0.58 1.48
C GLY A 337 -29.81 -1.21 1.80
N LYS A 338 -30.10 -2.38 1.24
CA LYS A 338 -31.25 -3.21 1.62
C LYS A 338 -30.93 -4.09 2.81
#